data_AF-A0A2T3WC08-F1
#
_entry.id   AF-A0A2T3WC08-F1
#
_cell.length_a   1.000
_cell.length_b   1.000
_cell.length_c   1.000
_cell.angle_alpha   90.00
_cell.angle_beta   90.00
_cell.angle_gamma   90.00
#
_symmetry.space_group_name_H-M   'P 1'
#
loop_
_entity.id
_entity.type
_entity.pdbx_description
1 polymer ?
#
loop_
_entity_poly.entity_id
_entity_poly.type
_entity_poly.pdbx_seq_one_letter_code
_entity_poly.pdbx_strand_id
1 'polypeptide(L)'
;MAHAHDSALYAQWVELLGWLEAEAASRGLGFEKVADFPDYIYRMERPYDLPTTVMSVRVTSGGQPLMIAAVSPRHADLKAVSLRLMGGSKHWHLHAGAAGLLEGKRPFTQARLALLLDGAVQGVRAV
;
A
#
# COMPACT_ATOMS: atom_id res chain seq x y z
N MET A 1 7.10 -23.24 -3.54
CA MET A 1 6.25 -22.36 -4.38
C MET A 1 5.68 -21.16 -3.62
N ALA A 2 5.44 -21.23 -2.30
CA ALA A 2 4.98 -20.08 -1.50
C ALA A 2 5.95 -18.87 -1.51
N HIS A 3 7.27 -19.11 -1.43
CA HIS A 3 8.27 -18.02 -1.39
C HIS A 3 8.37 -17.14 -2.65
N ALA A 4 7.97 -17.66 -3.83
CA ALA A 4 8.02 -16.89 -5.07
C ALA A 4 6.91 -15.83 -5.14
N HIS A 5 5.72 -16.15 -4.60
CA HIS A 5 4.62 -15.20 -4.50
C HIS A 5 4.91 -14.08 -3.48
N ASP A 6 5.61 -14.41 -2.40
CA ASP A 6 6.00 -13.42 -1.38
C ASP A 6 6.94 -12.37 -1.96
N SER A 7 7.97 -12.79 -2.71
CA SER A 7 8.92 -11.87 -3.36
C SER A 7 8.22 -10.95 -4.37
N ALA A 8 7.28 -11.50 -5.17
CA ALA A 8 6.47 -10.72 -6.10
C ALA A 8 5.60 -9.69 -5.38
N LEU A 9 4.99 -10.04 -4.24
CA LEU A 9 4.19 -9.12 -3.43
C LEU A 9 5.01 -7.91 -2.98
N TYR A 10 6.22 -8.11 -2.49
CA TYR A 10 7.07 -7.00 -2.00
C TYR A 10 7.63 -6.14 -3.14
N ALA A 11 7.95 -6.73 -4.30
CA ALA A 11 8.31 -5.95 -5.48
C ALA A 11 7.15 -5.07 -5.95
N GLN A 12 5.95 -5.65 -6.03
CA GLN A 12 4.73 -4.93 -6.42
C GLN A 12 4.27 -3.93 -5.35
N TRP A 13 4.61 -4.14 -4.08
CA TRP A 13 4.43 -3.14 -3.02
C TRP A 13 5.28 -1.90 -3.27
N VAL A 14 6.55 -2.06 -3.67
CA VAL A 14 7.41 -0.92 -4.03
C VAL A 14 6.86 -0.16 -5.23
N GLU A 15 6.34 -0.86 -6.23
CA GLU A 15 5.65 -0.23 -7.37
C GLU A 15 4.43 0.59 -6.90
N LEU A 16 3.59 0.00 -6.05
CA LEU A 16 2.43 0.69 -5.49
C LEU A 16 2.82 1.91 -4.63
N LEU A 17 3.92 1.85 -3.88
CA LEU A 17 4.44 3.01 -3.15
C LEU A 17 4.75 4.16 -4.11
N GLY A 18 5.40 3.88 -5.23
CA GLY A 18 5.66 4.87 -6.27
C GLY A 18 4.38 5.44 -6.88
N TRP A 19 3.36 4.62 -7.12
CA TRP A 19 2.05 5.10 -7.59
C TRP A 19 1.38 6.00 -6.54
N LEU A 20 1.36 5.61 -5.27
CA LEU A 20 0.75 6.39 -4.20
C LEU A 20 1.41 7.77 -4.06
N GLU A 21 2.74 7.82 -4.11
CA GLU A 21 3.50 9.08 -4.04
C GLU A 21 3.19 9.96 -5.26
N ALA A 22 3.21 9.41 -6.47
CA ALA A 22 2.93 10.15 -7.70
C ALA A 22 1.49 10.67 -7.76
N GLU A 23 0.50 9.84 -7.41
CA GLU A 23 -0.92 10.23 -7.39
C GLU A 23 -1.22 11.24 -6.28
N ALA A 24 -0.52 11.17 -5.14
CA ALA A 24 -0.64 12.15 -4.07
C ALA A 24 -0.06 13.50 -4.51
N ALA A 25 1.16 13.51 -5.06
CA ALA A 25 1.81 14.72 -5.54
C ALA A 25 1.00 15.44 -6.63
N SER A 26 0.45 14.71 -7.60
CA SER A 26 -0.35 15.30 -8.70
C SER A 26 -1.66 15.93 -8.23
N ARG A 27 -2.15 15.59 -7.03
CA ARG A 27 -3.38 16.12 -6.42
C ARG A 27 -3.14 17.12 -5.29
N GLY A 28 -1.89 17.42 -4.96
CA GLY A 28 -1.55 18.23 -3.79
C GLY A 28 -1.92 17.57 -2.45
N LEU A 29 -1.98 16.23 -2.42
CA LEU A 29 -2.17 15.44 -1.20
C LEU A 29 -0.80 15.18 -0.54
N GLY A 30 -0.80 14.98 0.77
CA GLY A 30 0.42 14.56 1.48
C GLY A 30 0.62 13.05 1.36
N PHE A 31 1.88 12.62 1.22
CA PHE A 31 2.27 11.22 1.25
C PHE A 31 3.31 11.02 2.35
N GLU A 32 3.01 10.17 3.34
CA GLU A 32 3.80 10.06 4.56
C GLU A 32 4.04 8.61 4.94
N LYS A 33 5.29 8.28 5.28
CA LYS A 33 5.65 7.01 5.91
C LYS A 33 5.03 6.93 7.31
N VAL A 34 4.30 5.85 7.57
CA VAL A 34 3.69 5.58 8.88
C VAL A 34 4.59 4.66 9.71
N ALA A 35 5.05 3.55 9.14
CA ALA A 35 5.91 2.61 9.84
C ALA A 35 6.87 1.88 8.89
N ASP A 36 8.04 1.55 9.41
CA ASP A 36 8.93 0.54 8.83
C ASP A 36 8.56 -0.86 9.35
N PHE A 37 9.05 -1.89 8.67
CA PHE A 37 8.92 -3.28 9.09
C PHE A 37 9.56 -3.49 10.48
N PRO A 38 8.82 -3.96 11.49
CA PRO A 38 9.41 -4.27 12.80
C PRO A 38 10.53 -5.31 12.70
N ASP A 39 10.40 -6.27 11.80
CA ASP A 39 11.40 -7.31 11.56
C ASP A 39 12.64 -6.81 10.78
N TYR A 40 12.60 -5.60 10.23
CA TYR A 40 13.79 -4.85 9.81
C TYR A 40 14.44 -4.17 11.01
N ILE A 41 13.66 -3.43 11.81
CA ILE A 41 14.13 -2.67 12.98
C ILE A 41 14.84 -3.60 13.98
N TYR A 42 14.27 -4.77 14.25
CA TYR A 42 14.77 -5.72 15.24
C TYR A 42 15.58 -6.88 14.64
N ARG A 43 16.11 -6.73 13.41
CA ARG A 43 16.85 -7.82 12.76
C ARG A 43 18.18 -8.16 13.43
N MET A 44 18.78 -7.22 14.17
CA MET A 44 20.13 -7.33 14.72
C MET A 44 21.13 -7.67 13.60
N GLU A 45 21.84 -8.79 13.69
CA GLU A 45 22.74 -9.31 12.67
C GLU A 45 22.06 -10.17 11.58
N ARG A 46 20.76 -10.48 11.73
CA ARG A 46 20.05 -11.36 10.80
C ARG A 46 19.91 -10.69 9.42
N PRO A 47 20.03 -11.47 8.33
CA PRO A 47 19.88 -10.94 6.97
C PRO A 47 18.47 -10.42 6.72
N TYR A 48 18.39 -9.48 5.77
CA TYR A 48 17.16 -8.86 5.31
C TYR A 48 17.25 -8.59 3.82
N ASP A 49 16.26 -9.06 3.09
CA ASP A 49 16.24 -9.20 1.65
C ASP A 49 15.03 -8.52 1.00
N LEU A 50 14.17 -7.85 1.78
CA LEU A 50 13.06 -7.08 1.21
C LEU A 50 13.57 -5.82 0.51
N PRO A 51 12.91 -5.40 -0.59
CA PRO A 51 13.35 -4.27 -1.42
C PRO A 51 13.14 -2.89 -0.78
N THR A 52 12.43 -2.83 0.34
CA THR A 52 12.17 -1.59 1.10
C THR A 52 12.02 -1.91 2.58
N THR A 53 12.25 -0.91 3.43
CA THR A 53 11.98 -0.98 4.87
C THR A 53 10.57 -0.52 5.22
N VAL A 54 9.89 0.16 4.29
CA VAL A 54 8.58 0.78 4.52
C VAL A 54 7.49 -0.28 4.52
N MET A 55 6.82 -0.44 5.66
CA MET A 55 5.70 -1.36 5.82
C MET A 55 4.35 -0.69 5.57
N SER A 56 4.21 0.57 5.99
CA SER A 56 2.96 1.31 5.82
C SER A 56 3.18 2.79 5.56
N VAL A 57 2.25 3.35 4.80
CA VAL A 57 2.17 4.76 4.42
C VAL A 57 0.74 5.25 4.55
N ARG A 58 0.58 6.57 4.59
CA ARG A 58 -0.72 7.22 4.49
C ARG A 58 -0.69 8.30 3.41
N VAL A 59 -1.80 8.41 2.70
CA VAL A 59 -2.13 9.57 1.88
C VAL A 59 -3.03 10.48 2.71
N THR A 60 -2.77 11.79 2.71
CA THR A 60 -3.45 12.77 3.56
C THR A 60 -4.04 13.91 2.75
N SER A 61 -5.11 14.52 3.25
CA SER A 61 -5.70 15.76 2.74
C SER A 61 -5.81 16.74 3.90
N GLY A 62 -5.17 17.91 3.78
CA GLY A 62 -5.16 18.91 4.87
C GLY A 62 -4.57 18.37 6.19
N GLY A 63 -3.58 17.47 6.11
CA GLY A 63 -2.96 16.81 7.28
C GLY A 63 -3.79 15.67 7.89
N GLN A 64 -5.02 15.45 7.44
CA GLN A 64 -5.86 14.34 7.90
C GLN A 64 -5.66 13.11 7.01
N PRO A 65 -5.49 11.90 7.57
CA PRO A 65 -5.38 10.67 6.78
C PRO A 65 -6.63 10.43 5.92
N LEU A 66 -6.42 10.28 4.61
CA LEU A 66 -7.43 9.93 3.62
C LEU A 66 -7.43 8.42 3.37
N MET A 67 -6.24 7.85 3.15
CA MET A 67 -6.05 6.42 2.90
C MET A 67 -4.82 5.93 3.65
N ILE A 68 -4.90 4.72 4.20
CA ILE A 68 -3.75 3.99 4.74
C ILE A 68 -3.48 2.81 3.83
N ALA A 69 -2.21 2.64 3.44
CA ALA A 69 -1.72 1.47 2.71
C ALA A 69 -0.67 0.75 3.56
N ALA A 70 -0.78 -0.56 3.69
CA ALA A 70 0.16 -1.37 4.46
C ALA A 70 0.30 -2.78 3.88
N VAL A 71 1.51 -3.32 3.87
CA VAL A 71 1.78 -4.70 3.44
C VAL A 71 2.07 -5.60 4.64
N SER A 72 1.67 -6.86 4.56
CA SER A 72 1.96 -7.85 5.61
C SER A 72 3.47 -8.07 5.82
N PRO A 73 3.94 -8.26 7.07
CA PRO A 73 5.35 -8.56 7.36
C PRO A 73 5.77 -9.93 6.82
N ARG A 74 7.09 -10.13 6.63
CA ARG A 74 7.65 -11.35 6.01
C ARG A 74 7.26 -12.65 6.72
N HIS A 75 7.06 -12.59 8.04
CA HIS A 75 6.74 -13.75 8.87
C HIS A 75 5.24 -14.01 9.01
N ALA A 76 4.37 -13.21 8.38
CA ALA A 76 2.94 -13.47 8.37
C ALA A 76 2.56 -14.54 7.33
N ASP A 77 1.52 -15.33 7.61
CA ASP A 77 1.04 -16.38 6.71
C ASP A 77 0.25 -15.81 5.52
N LEU A 78 -0.96 -15.28 5.77
CA LEU A 78 -1.88 -14.77 4.75
C LEU A 78 -1.49 -13.35 4.31
N LYS A 79 -0.40 -13.24 3.56
CA LYS A 79 0.16 -11.96 3.12
C LYS A 79 -0.74 -11.26 2.10
N ALA A 80 -0.89 -9.95 2.28
CA ALA A 80 -1.57 -9.06 1.36
C ALA A 80 -1.03 -7.63 1.49
N VAL A 81 -1.32 -6.80 0.50
CA VAL A 81 -1.34 -5.35 0.68
C VAL A 81 -2.77 -4.94 1.05
N SER A 82 -2.92 -4.22 2.14
CA SER A 82 -4.17 -3.62 2.57
C SER A 82 -4.23 -2.16 2.13
N LEU A 83 -5.37 -1.76 1.55
CA LEU A 83 -5.73 -0.35 1.37
C LEU A 83 -6.98 -0.08 2.20
N ARG A 84 -6.96 0.96 3.03
CA ARG A 84 -8.09 1.35 3.87
C ARG A 84 -8.42 2.81 3.66
N LEU A 85 -9.67 3.08 3.30
CA LEU A 85 -10.20 4.44 3.25
C LEU A 85 -10.56 4.89 4.67
N MET A 86 -10.07 6.06 5.07
CA MET A 86 -10.36 6.65 6.38
C MET A 86 -11.66 7.46 6.31
N GLY A 87 -12.38 7.54 7.43
CA GLY A 87 -13.71 8.16 7.46
C GLY A 87 -14.82 7.32 6.81
N GLY A 88 -14.52 6.08 6.39
CA GLY A 88 -15.49 5.14 5.84
C GLY A 88 -15.19 3.69 6.22
N SER A 89 -15.97 2.75 5.68
CA SER A 89 -15.83 1.30 5.92
C SER A 89 -15.22 0.53 4.75
N LYS A 90 -14.71 1.23 3.72
CA LYS A 90 -14.13 0.61 2.52
C LYS A 90 -12.68 0.17 2.76
N HIS A 91 -12.40 -1.08 2.45
CA HIS A 91 -11.07 -1.66 2.50
C HIS A 91 -10.88 -2.64 1.34
N TRP A 92 -9.63 -2.76 0.88
CA TRP A 92 -9.21 -3.66 -0.19
C TRP A 92 -8.04 -4.51 0.28
N HIS A 93 -8.05 -5.77 -0.10
CA HIS A 93 -6.93 -6.69 0.10
C HIS A 93 -6.40 -7.02 -1.29
N LEU A 94 -5.17 -6.62 -1.56
CA LEU A 94 -4.48 -6.84 -2.82
C LEU A 94 -3.50 -8.00 -2.66
N HIS A 95 -3.49 -8.88 -3.65
CA HIS A 95 -2.61 -10.05 -3.67
C HIS A 95 -1.72 -10.02 -4.90
N ALA A 96 -0.55 -10.64 -4.81
CA ALA A 96 0.39 -10.69 -5.93
C ALA A 96 -0.18 -11.56 -7.07
N GLY A 97 -0.36 -10.97 -8.23
CA GLY A 97 -0.63 -11.65 -9.50
C GLY A 97 0.63 -11.75 -10.37
N ALA A 98 0.52 -12.46 -11.50
CA ALA A 98 1.64 -12.65 -12.43
C ALA A 98 2.12 -11.34 -13.09
N ALA A 99 1.21 -10.38 -13.29
CA ALA A 99 1.49 -9.11 -13.98
C ALA A 99 1.34 -7.87 -13.08
N GLY A 100 1.16 -8.05 -11.77
CA GLY A 100 0.90 -6.96 -10.83
C GLY A 100 -0.08 -7.36 -9.72
N LEU A 101 -0.44 -6.40 -8.87
CA LEU A 101 -1.39 -6.61 -7.79
C LEU A 101 -2.80 -6.90 -8.32
N LEU A 102 -3.55 -7.71 -7.59
CA LEU A 102 -4.94 -8.07 -7.88
C LEU A 102 -5.86 -7.66 -6.73
N GLU A 103 -6.97 -6.99 -7.02
CA GLU A 103 -8.11 -6.85 -6.09
C GLU A 103 -9.10 -8.00 -6.32
N GLY A 104 -8.93 -9.09 -5.56
CA GLY A 104 -9.64 -10.35 -5.82
C GLY A 104 -9.18 -10.99 -7.13
N LYS A 105 -10.06 -11.03 -8.13
CA LYS A 105 -9.74 -11.58 -9.47
C LYS A 105 -9.36 -10.52 -10.50
N ARG A 106 -9.44 -9.23 -10.16
CA ARG A 106 -9.25 -8.12 -11.12
C ARG A 106 -7.85 -7.51 -10.96
N PRO A 107 -7.17 -7.13 -12.05
CA PRO A 107 -5.95 -6.35 -11.96
C PRO A 107 -6.17 -5.03 -11.23
N PHE A 108 -5.30 -4.73 -10.27
CA PHE A 108 -5.23 -3.44 -9.60
C PHE A 108 -4.19 -2.57 -10.31
N THR A 109 -4.64 -1.54 -11.00
CA THR A 109 -3.79 -0.67 -11.82
C THR A 109 -3.62 0.71 -11.19
N GLN A 110 -2.64 1.48 -11.66
CA GLN A 110 -2.50 2.89 -11.27
C GLN A 110 -3.79 3.69 -11.57
N ALA A 111 -4.44 3.46 -12.72
CA ALA A 111 -5.72 4.09 -13.05
C ALA A 111 -6.83 3.72 -12.03
N ARG A 112 -6.83 2.47 -11.53
CA ARG A 112 -7.75 2.07 -10.47
C ARG A 112 -7.46 2.81 -9.16
N LEU A 113 -6.19 2.95 -8.78
CA LEU A 113 -5.79 3.74 -7.61
C LEU A 113 -6.24 5.21 -7.74
N ALA A 114 -6.00 5.84 -8.89
CA ALA A 114 -6.43 7.20 -9.20
C ALA A 114 -7.93 7.40 -8.94
N LEU A 115 -8.78 6.49 -9.45
CA LEU A 115 -10.23 6.53 -9.22
C LEU A 115 -10.61 6.41 -7.74
N LEU A 116 -9.89 5.58 -6.96
CA LEU A 116 -10.16 5.46 -5.53
C LEU A 116 -9.81 6.76 -4.78
N LEU A 117 -8.69 7.39 -5.13
CA LEU A 117 -8.26 8.65 -4.54
C LEU A 117 -9.18 9.81 -4.94
N ASP A 118 -9.61 9.87 -6.20
CA ASP A 118 -10.56 10.90 -6.66
C ASP A 118 -11.88 10.80 -5.89
N GLY A 119 -12.43 9.57 -5.76
CA GLY A 119 -13.64 9.34 -4.98
C GLY A 119 -13.47 9.68 -3.50
N ALA A 120 -12.29 9.41 -2.93
CA ALA A 120 -11.98 9.75 -1.54
C ALA A 120 -11.92 11.27 -1.34
N VAL A 121 -11.23 12.01 -2.22
CA VAL A 121 -11.12 13.47 -2.17
C VAL A 121 -12.48 14.13 -2.34
N GLN A 122 -13.31 13.65 -3.28
CA GLN A 122 -14.67 14.15 -3.46
C GLN A 122 -15.53 13.90 -2.21
N GLY A 123 -15.41 12.72 -1.60
CA GLY A 123 -16.15 12.37 -0.39
C GLY A 123 -15.85 13.31 0.78
N VAL A 124 -14.58 13.70 0.97
CA VAL A 124 -14.19 14.65 2.01
C VAL A 124 -14.69 16.07 1.73
N ARG A 125 -14.79 16.49 0.47
CA ARG A 125 -15.30 17.83 0.09
C ARG A 125 -16.81 17.99 0.21
N ALA A 126 -17.55 16.88 0.22
CA ALA A 126 -19.02 16.89 0.28
C ALA A 126 -19.57 17.02 1.71
N VAL A 127 -18.69 17.03 2.71
CA VAL A 127 -18.98 17.21 4.14
C VAL A 127 -18.56 18.61 4.56
#